data_AF-A0A651FKB7-F1
#
_entry.id   AF-A0A651FKB7-F1
#
_cell.length_a   1.000
_cell.length_b   1.000
_cell.length_c   1.000
_cell.angle_alpha   90.00
_cell.angle_beta   90.00
_cell.angle_gamma   90.00
#
_symmetry.space_group_name_H-M   'P 1'
#
loop_
_entity.id
_entity.type
_entity.pdbx_description
1 polymer ?
#
loop_
_entity_poly.entity_id
_entity_poly.type
_entity_poly.pdbx_seq_one_letter_code
_entity_poly.pdbx_strand_id
1 'polypeptide(L)'
;MTSENRASLGPYTIAEYRHGDAVAFSIVADGVPLGTVYALKGDPGRTRQRANVSLLAASWDLREALEMVRDADNDCRADGLRTMPPIVRAKIDAALAKAGGRDR
;
A
#
# COMPACT_ATOMS: atom_id res chain seq x y z
N MET A 1 2.11 12.44 -28.11
CA MET A 1 1.91 13.53 -27.14
C MET A 1 1.64 12.90 -25.78
N THR A 2 2.63 12.89 -24.89
CA THR A 2 2.52 12.34 -23.53
C THR A 2 1.82 13.38 -22.65
N SER A 3 0.61 13.09 -22.17
CA SER A 3 -0.04 13.91 -21.14
C SER A 3 0.21 13.25 -19.78
N GLU A 4 0.72 14.02 -18.83
CA GLU A 4 0.93 13.58 -17.45
C GLU A 4 -0.19 14.15 -16.56
N ASN A 5 -0.91 13.28 -15.84
CA ASN A 5 -1.88 13.70 -14.84
C ASN A 5 -1.44 13.17 -13.47
N ARG A 6 -1.35 14.04 -12.47
CA ARG A 6 -0.89 13.68 -11.12
C ARG A 6 -2.03 13.86 -10.12
N ALA A 7 -2.27 12.83 -9.32
CA ALA A 7 -3.16 12.89 -8.17
C ALA A 7 -2.38 12.58 -6.89
N SER A 8 -2.56 13.38 -5.85
CA SER A 8 -1.96 13.16 -4.54
C SER A 8 -2.92 12.40 -3.62
N LEU A 9 -2.42 11.39 -2.93
CA LEU A 9 -3.10 10.61 -1.89
C LEU A 9 -2.18 10.54 -0.66
N GLY A 10 -2.17 11.61 0.14
CA GLY A 10 -1.25 11.70 1.29
C GLY A 10 0.21 11.78 0.84
N PRO A 11 1.13 10.95 1.38
CA PRO A 11 2.54 10.95 0.97
C PRO A 11 2.75 10.36 -0.43
N TYR A 12 1.72 9.75 -1.02
CA TYR A 12 1.80 9.12 -2.34
C TYR A 12 1.33 10.05 -3.46
N THR A 13 2.06 10.05 -4.56
CA THR A 13 1.65 10.63 -5.83
C THR A 13 1.37 9.51 -6.84
N ILE A 14 0.18 9.53 -7.43
CA ILE A 14 -0.16 8.70 -8.59
C ILE A 14 0.12 9.52 -9.84
N ALA A 15 1.10 9.10 -10.63
CA ALA A 15 1.39 9.66 -11.95
C ALA A 15 0.76 8.78 -13.04
N GLU A 16 -0.14 9.36 -13.82
CA GLU A 16 -0.74 8.74 -15.01
C GLU A 16 0.07 9.14 -16.25
N TYR A 17 0.68 8.16 -16.90
CA TYR A 17 1.41 8.31 -18.16
C TYR A 17 0.58 7.72 -19.29
N ARG A 18 0.37 8.48 -20.36
CA ARG A 18 -0.33 8.01 -21.56
C ARG A 18 0.64 7.85 -22.72
N HIS A 19 0.70 6.65 -23.30
CA HIS A 19 1.47 6.38 -24.51
C HIS A 19 0.63 5.57 -25.50
N GLY A 20 0.17 6.24 -26.57
CA GLY A 20 -0.75 5.63 -27.54
C GLY A 20 -2.06 5.18 -26.88
N ASP A 21 -2.33 3.88 -26.96
CA ASP A 21 -3.49 3.25 -26.33
C ASP A 21 -3.16 2.61 -24.97
N ALA A 22 -1.96 2.82 -24.43
CA ALA A 22 -1.60 2.40 -23.07
C ALA A 22 -1.67 3.57 -22.08
N VAL A 23 -2.15 3.28 -20.89
CA VAL A 23 -2.11 4.14 -19.71
C VAL A 23 -1.34 3.41 -18.62
N ALA A 24 -0.27 4.01 -18.10
CA ALA A 24 0.45 3.50 -16.95
C ALA A 24 0.16 4.40 -15.74
N PHE A 25 -0.14 3.80 -14.61
CA PHE A 25 -0.26 4.47 -13.31
C PHE A 25 0.94 4.07 -12.48
N SER A 26 1.81 5.03 -12.14
CA SER A 26 2.91 4.81 -11.22
C SER A 26 2.58 5.42 -9.87
N ILE A 27 2.79 4.66 -8.79
CA ILE A 27 2.71 5.15 -7.42
C ILE A 27 4.11 5.57 -6.99
N VAL A 28 4.25 6.80 -6.50
CA VAL A 28 5.52 7.37 -6.05
C VAL A 28 5.37 7.85 -4.62
N ALA A 29 6.28 7.48 -3.73
CA ALA A 29 6.41 8.06 -2.38
C ALA A 29 7.78 8.74 -2.27
N ASP A 30 7.82 10.02 -1.89
CA ASP A 30 9.08 10.78 -1.73
C ASP A 30 10.04 10.70 -2.93
N GLY A 31 9.49 10.60 -4.14
CA GLY A 31 10.26 10.47 -5.38
C GLY A 31 10.69 9.04 -5.75
N VAL A 32 10.39 8.04 -4.91
CA VAL A 32 10.68 6.62 -5.17
C VAL A 32 9.46 5.91 -5.78
N PRO A 33 9.59 5.26 -6.96
CA PRO A 33 8.51 4.49 -7.55
C PRO A 33 8.27 3.20 -6.75
N LEU A 34 7.05 3.04 -6.22
CA LEU A 34 6.64 1.87 -5.44
C LEU A 34 5.98 0.78 -6.29
N GLY A 35 5.51 1.13 -7.48
CA GLY A 35 4.91 0.19 -8.42
C GLY A 35 4.24 0.87 -9.61
N THR A 36 4.07 0.12 -10.70
CA THR A 36 3.41 0.59 -11.92
C THR A 36 2.33 -0.40 -12.35
N VAL A 37 1.12 0.11 -12.60
CA VAL A 37 0.00 -0.65 -13.14
C VAL A 37 -0.29 -0.17 -14.56
N TYR A 38 -0.37 -1.10 -15.52
CA TYR A 38 -0.70 -0.81 -16.90
C TYR A 38 -2.18 -1.06 -17.18
N ALA A 39 -2.80 -0.19 -17.97
CA ALA A 39 -4.17 -0.26 -18.44
C ALA A 39 -4.19 0.00 -19.95
N LEU A 40 -4.94 -0.80 -20.70
CA LEU A 40 -5.19 -0.55 -22.11
C LEU A 40 -6.41 0.38 -22.25
N LYS A 41 -6.35 1.30 -23.22
CA LYS A 41 -7.41 2.27 -23.52
C LYS A 41 -8.64 1.52 -24.04
N GLY A 42 -9.79 1.79 -23.42
CA GLY A 42 -11.06 1.12 -23.74
C GLY A 42 -11.41 -0.04 -22.81
N ASP A 43 -10.54 -0.40 -21.86
CA ASP A 43 -10.84 -1.42 -20.86
C ASP A 43 -11.95 -0.92 -19.89
N PRO A 44 -13.12 -1.57 -19.83
CA PRO A 44 -14.14 -1.27 -18.82
C PRO A 44 -13.62 -1.45 -17.38
N GLY A 45 -12.47 -2.10 -17.20
CA GLY A 45 -11.72 -2.23 -15.96
C GLY A 45 -11.03 -0.95 -15.46
N ARG A 46 -11.10 0.19 -16.16
CA ARG A 46 -10.39 1.43 -15.77
C ARG A 46 -10.70 1.92 -14.36
N THR A 47 -11.95 1.79 -13.92
CA THR A 47 -12.36 2.14 -12.54
C THR A 47 -11.80 1.14 -11.52
N ARG A 48 -11.79 -0.16 -11.86
CA ARG A 48 -11.17 -1.21 -11.02
C ARG A 48 -9.66 -0.99 -10.90
N GLN A 49 -8.99 -0.57 -11.97
CA GLN A 49 -7.55 -0.28 -11.97
C GLN A 49 -7.22 0.93 -11.08
N ARG A 50 -8.00 2.02 -11.12
CA ARG A 50 -7.83 3.13 -10.17
C ARG A 50 -8.05 2.69 -8.73
N ALA A 51 -9.10 1.90 -8.46
CA ALA A 51 -9.35 1.36 -7.13
C ALA A 51 -8.20 0.47 -6.64
N ASN A 52 -7.65 -0.38 -7.52
CA ASN A 52 -6.48 -1.21 -7.21
C ASN A 52 -5.25 -0.36 -6.87
N VAL A 53 -5.01 0.74 -7.60
CA VAL A 53 -3.90 1.66 -7.31
C VAL A 53 -4.09 2.36 -5.96
N SER A 54 -5.30 2.84 -5.66
CA SER A 54 -5.61 3.40 -4.33
C SER A 54 -5.44 2.37 -3.21
N LEU A 55 -5.86 1.11 -3.43
CA LEU A 55 -5.67 0.02 -2.48
C LEU A 55 -4.19 -0.32 -2.28
N LEU A 56 -3.38 -0.32 -3.34
CA LEU A 56 -1.94 -0.53 -3.25
C LEU A 56 -1.24 0.59 -2.48
N ALA A 57 -1.60 1.85 -2.73
CA ALA A 57 -1.05 2.98 -1.98
C ALA A 57 -1.38 2.87 -0.48
N ALA A 58 -2.65 2.62 -0.14
CA ALA A 58 -3.08 2.45 1.25
C ALA A 58 -2.49 1.20 1.94
N SER A 59 -2.08 0.18 1.17
CA SER A 59 -1.55 -1.06 1.72
C SER A 59 -0.22 -0.87 2.46
N TRP A 60 0.58 0.13 2.06
CA TRP A 60 1.85 0.47 2.72
C TRP A 60 1.62 1.08 4.09
N ASP A 61 0.80 2.13 4.16
CA ASP A 61 0.43 2.78 5.43
C ASP A 61 -0.24 1.77 6.39
N LEU A 62 -1.08 0.89 5.86
CA LEU A 62 -1.72 -0.14 6.67
C LEU A 62 -0.70 -1.15 7.21
N ARG A 63 0.30 -1.52 6.41
CA ARG A 63 1.38 -2.42 6.85
C ARG A 63 2.19 -1.77 7.97
N GLU A 64 2.61 -0.53 7.79
CA GLU A 64 3.38 0.23 8.79
C GLU A 64 2.59 0.37 10.11
N ALA A 65 1.30 0.73 10.03
CA ALA A 65 0.43 0.81 11.19
C ALA A 65 0.33 -0.53 11.94
N LEU A 66 0.22 -1.64 11.20
CA LEU A 66 0.18 -2.98 11.80
C LEU A 66 1.52 -3.38 12.44
N GLU A 67 2.66 -3.02 11.84
CA GLU A 67 3.99 -3.22 12.43
C GLU A 67 4.12 -2.43 13.74
N MET A 68 3.74 -1.15 13.76
CA MET A 68 3.76 -0.30 14.96
C MET A 68 2.90 -0.87 16.09
N VAL A 69 1.67 -1.31 15.78
CA VAL A 69 0.77 -1.90 16.78
C VAL A 69 1.30 -3.22 17.32
N ARG A 70 1.90 -4.06 16.46
CA ARG A 70 2.54 -5.32 16.88
C ARG A 70 3.73 -5.07 17.81
N ASP A 71 4.54 -4.07 17.49
CA ASP A 71 5.74 -3.74 18.24
C ASP A 71 5.38 -3.11 19.60
N ALA A 72 4.38 -2.22 19.64
CA ALA A 72 3.82 -1.72 20.91
C ALA A 72 3.28 -2.84 21.82
N ASP A 73 2.68 -3.90 21.24
CA ASP A 73 2.27 -5.08 22.02
C ASP A 73 3.45 -5.91 22.53
N ASN A 74 4.56 -5.94 21.80
CA ASN A 74 5.80 -6.57 22.29
C ASN A 74 6.36 -5.79 23.48
N ASP A 75 6.36 -4.46 23.42
CA ASP A 75 6.83 -3.58 24.49
C ASP A 75 5.94 -3.74 25.73
N CYS A 76 4.61 -3.69 25.57
CA CYS A 76 3.68 -3.97 26.66
C CYS A 76 3.93 -5.34 27.31
N ARG A 77 4.26 -6.37 26.52
CA ARG A 77 4.57 -7.71 27.05
C ARG A 77 5.88 -7.72 27.83
N ALA A 78 6.92 -7.04 27.34
CA ALA A 78 8.21 -6.93 28.00
C ALA A 78 8.10 -6.18 29.33
N ASP A 79 7.25 -5.15 29.38
CA ASP A 79 7.01 -4.32 30.56
C ASP A 79 6.00 -4.93 31.56
N GLY A 80 5.43 -6.11 31.25
CA GLY A 80 4.41 -6.74 32.08
C GLY A 80 3.07 -6.01 32.10
N LEU A 81 2.84 -5.14 31.12
CA LEU A 81 1.58 -4.41 30.92
C LEU A 81 0.52 -5.28 30.22
N ARG A 82 -0.71 -4.77 30.20
CA ARG A 82 -1.81 -5.41 29.50
C ARG A 82 -1.52 -5.44 28.00
N THR A 83 -1.47 -6.64 27.45
CA THR A 83 -1.30 -6.90 26.01
C THR A 83 -2.65 -7.01 25.30
N MET A 84 -2.61 -6.99 23.97
CA MET A 84 -3.80 -7.23 23.16
C MET A 84 -4.27 -8.68 23.28
N PRO A 85 -5.57 -8.96 23.02
CA PRO A 85 -6.07 -10.32 23.00
C PRO A 85 -5.30 -11.21 21.99
N PRO A 86 -5.00 -12.48 22.31
CA PRO A 86 -4.22 -13.36 21.44
C PRO A 86 -4.77 -13.48 20.02
N ILE A 87 -6.10 -13.46 19.86
CA ILE A 87 -6.75 -13.52 18.54
C ILE A 87 -6.47 -12.28 17.68
N VAL A 88 -6.35 -11.10 18.29
CA VAL A 88 -6.01 -9.86 17.59
C VAL A 88 -4.56 -9.93 17.15
N ARG A 89 -3.66 -10.34 18.05
CA ARG A 89 -2.24 -10.53 17.74
C ARG A 89 -2.03 -11.48 16.57
N ALA A 90 -2.66 -12.65 16.62
CA ALA A 90 -2.58 -13.64 15.55
C ALA A 90 -3.09 -13.12 14.19
N LYS A 91 -4.12 -12.28 14.18
CA LYS A 91 -4.62 -11.65 12.93
C LYS A 91 -3.63 -10.65 12.36
N ILE A 92 -2.99 -9.84 13.21
CA ILE A 92 -1.95 -8.88 12.80
C ILE A 92 -0.74 -9.64 12.25
N ASP A 93 -0.25 -10.65 12.96
CA ASP A 93 0.90 -11.45 12.53
C ASP A 93 0.62 -12.15 11.19
N ALA A 94 -0.57 -12.72 11.01
CA ALA A 94 -0.97 -13.33 9.74
C ALA A 94 -1.11 -12.32 8.58
N ALA A 95 -1.55 -11.09 8.85
CA ALA A 95 -1.62 -10.03 7.83
C ALA A 95 -0.23 -9.57 7.39
N LEU A 96 0.68 -9.36 8.35
CA LEU A 96 2.06 -8.95 8.09
C LEU A 96 2.86 -10.04 7.37
N ALA A 97 2.66 -11.31 7.71
CA ALA A 97 3.28 -12.44 7.00
C ALA A 97 2.85 -12.49 5.53
N LYS A 98 1.56 -12.26 5.23
CA LYS A 98 1.05 -12.19 3.85
C LYS A 98 1.58 -10.99 3.08
N ALA A 99 1.86 -9.88 3.76
CA ALA A 99 2.40 -8.67 3.16
C ALA A 99 3.91 -8.76 2.83
N GLY A 100 4.52 -9.94 2.98
CA GLY A 100 5.96 -10.13 2.74
C GLY A 100 6.82 -9.37 3.75
N GLY A 101 6.36 -9.26 5.01
CA GLY A 101 7.18 -8.77 6.11
C GLY A 101 8.52 -9.49 6.07
N ARG A 102 9.59 -8.73 5.76
CA ARG A 102 10.96 -9.25 5.78
C ARG A 102 11.17 -9.83 7.17
N ASP A 103 11.44 -11.13 7.24
CA ASP A 103 12.31 -11.63 8.28
C ASP A 103 13.56 -10.73 8.26
N ARG A 104 13.81 -10.12 9.42
CA ARG A 104 14.73 -9.00 9.65
C ARG A 104 16.07 -9.12 8.92
#